data_AF-A0A5E4K1K7-F1
#
_entry.id   AF-A0A5E4K1K7-F1
#
_cell.length_a   1.000
_cell.length_b   1.000
_cell.length_c   1.000
_cell.angle_alpha   90.00
_cell.angle_beta   90.00
_cell.angle_gamma   90.00
#
_symmetry.space_group_name_H-M   'P 1'
#
loop_
_entity.id
_entity.type
_entity.pdbx_description
1 polymer ?
#
loop_
_entity_poly.entity_id
_entity_poly.type
_entity_poly.pdbx_seq_one_letter_code
_entity_poly.pdbx_strand_id
1 'polypeptide(L)'
;MNSIEGLYWAMVDSSHAALIAAGVPPASPEHIPNDLKETFVDKKQLKMEYVLWYRDLLILHKRITHGEITDLKGVEIDNWQGRTQEFMKVMAELVNQSVG
;
A
#
# COMPACT_ATOMS: atom_id res chain seq x y z
N MET A 1 7.25 1.92 -18.34
CA MET A 1 6.86 1.48 -16.99
C MET A 1 7.17 2.64 -16.06
N ASN A 2 6.14 3.30 -15.52
CA ASN A 2 6.33 4.51 -14.72
C ASN A 2 6.82 4.12 -13.32
N SER A 3 7.81 4.83 -12.77
CA SER A 3 8.38 4.48 -11.45
C SER A 3 7.32 4.40 -10.34
N ILE A 4 6.26 5.22 -10.41
CA ILE A 4 5.14 5.22 -9.46
C ILE A 4 4.23 3.99 -9.60
N GLU A 5 4.04 3.48 -10.82
CA GLU A 5 3.22 2.29 -11.07
C GLU A 5 3.83 1.06 -10.39
N GLY A 6 5.15 0.91 -10.46
CA GLY A 6 5.86 -0.16 -9.75
C GLY A 6 5.72 -0.07 -8.23
N LEU A 7 5.82 1.14 -7.67
CA LEU A 7 5.62 1.37 -6.24
C LEU A 7 4.19 1.09 -5.79
N TYR A 8 3.22 1.43 -6.62
CA TYR A 8 1.81 1.14 -6.39
C TYR A 8 1.56 -0.36 -6.31
N TRP A 9 1.98 -1.12 -7.33
CA TRP A 9 1.82 -2.58 -7.32
C TRP A 9 2.55 -3.25 -6.16
N ALA A 10 3.74 -2.76 -5.78
CA ALA A 10 4.45 -3.27 -4.61
C ALA A 10 3.66 -3.09 -3.30
N MET A 11 3.00 -1.94 -3.12
CA MET A 11 2.11 -1.73 -1.96
C MET A 11 0.83 -2.59 -2.03
N VAL A 12 0.27 -2.81 -3.22
CA VAL A 12 -0.89 -3.70 -3.42
C VAL A 12 -0.55 -5.14 -3.04
N ASP A 13 0.52 -5.69 -3.63
CA ASP A 13 0.91 -7.09 -3.45
C ASP A 13 1.29 -7.38 -1.99
N SER A 14 2.01 -6.46 -1.33
CA SER A 14 2.35 -6.62 0.08
C SER A 14 1.13 -6.53 0.99
N SER A 15 0.16 -5.67 0.69
CA SER A 15 -1.11 -5.60 1.43
C SER A 15 -1.93 -6.87 1.27
N HIS A 16 -2.03 -7.40 0.04
CA HIS A 16 -2.69 -8.67 -0.21
C HIS A 16 -2.02 -9.82 0.52
N ALA A 17 -0.69 -9.88 0.53
CA ALA A 17 0.04 -10.91 1.28
C ALA A 17 -0.32 -10.87 2.78
N ALA A 18 -0.34 -9.68 3.39
CA ALA A 18 -0.72 -9.51 4.80
C ALA A 18 -2.18 -9.92 5.05
N LEU A 19 -3.11 -9.45 4.22
CA LEU A 19 -4.55 -9.78 4.35
C LEU A 19 -4.80 -11.28 4.18
N ILE A 20 -4.18 -11.93 3.19
CA ILE A 20 -4.27 -13.36 2.95
C ILE A 20 -3.73 -14.14 4.16
N ALA A 21 -2.58 -13.72 4.70
CA ALA A 21 -2.02 -14.34 5.90
C ALA A 21 -2.95 -14.21 7.12
N ALA A 22 -3.73 -13.14 7.20
CA ALA A 22 -4.77 -12.95 8.22
C ALA A 22 -6.11 -13.64 7.91
N GLY A 23 -6.19 -14.41 6.81
CA GLY A 23 -7.40 -15.14 6.40
C GLY A 23 -8.42 -14.31 5.62
N VAL A 24 -8.06 -13.10 5.18
CA VAL A 24 -8.92 -12.21 4.39
C VAL A 24 -8.61 -12.39 2.91
N PRO A 25 -9.61 -12.72 2.05
CA PRO A 25 -9.37 -12.87 0.62
C PRO A 25 -8.97 -11.53 -0.03
N PRO A 26 -8.12 -11.55 -1.07
CA PRO A 26 -7.66 -10.34 -1.72
C PRO A 26 -8.83 -9.64 -2.45
N ALA A 27 -9.09 -8.38 -2.10
CA ALA A 27 -10.07 -7.54 -2.77
C ALA A 27 -9.44 -6.65 -3.84
N SER A 28 -10.26 -5.93 -4.61
CA SER A 28 -9.76 -4.92 -5.55
C SER A 28 -8.94 -3.83 -4.82
N PRO A 29 -7.93 -3.22 -5.46
CA PRO A 29 -7.03 -2.25 -4.81
C PRO A 29 -7.72 -1.06 -4.11
N GLU A 30 -8.94 -0.72 -4.54
CA GLU A 30 -9.75 0.35 -3.94
C GLU A 30 -10.32 -0.03 -2.56
N HIS A 31 -10.48 -1.32 -2.28
CA HIS A 31 -11.02 -1.85 -1.03
C HIS A 31 -9.93 -2.14 0.01
N ILE A 32 -8.69 -2.38 -0.43
CA ILE A 32 -7.52 -2.64 0.42
C ILE A 32 -7.37 -1.67 1.61
N PRO A 33 -7.57 -0.33 1.48
CA PRO A 33 -7.44 0.56 2.64
C PRO A 33 -8.42 0.23 3.76
N ASN A 34 -9.66 -0.13 3.40
CA ASN A 34 -10.69 -0.49 4.37
C ASN A 34 -10.37 -1.85 4.99
N ASP A 35 -9.99 -2.83 4.17
CA ASP A 35 -9.64 -4.16 4.66
C ASP A 35 -8.45 -4.12 5.62
N LEU A 36 -7.40 -3.36 5.29
CA LEU A 36 -6.25 -3.14 6.18
C LEU A 36 -6.65 -2.47 7.49
N LYS A 37 -7.58 -1.50 7.42
CA LYS A 37 -8.08 -0.81 8.61
C LYS A 37 -8.81 -1.79 9.53
N GLU A 38 -9.81 -2.50 9.02
CA GLU A 38 -10.64 -3.42 9.80
C GLU A 38 -9.83 -4.61 10.31
N THR A 39 -8.89 -5.10 9.51
CA THR A 39 -8.12 -6.31 9.85
C THR A 39 -7.01 -6.02 10.84
N PHE A 40 -6.27 -4.91 10.68
CA PHE A 40 -5.04 -4.63 11.43
C PHE A 40 -5.08 -3.35 12.25
N VAL A 41 -5.63 -2.24 11.72
CA VAL A 41 -5.63 -0.96 12.45
C VAL A 41 -6.58 -1.00 13.65
N ASP A 42 -7.79 -1.53 13.46
CA ASP A 42 -8.80 -1.64 14.51
C ASP A 42 -8.33 -2.60 15.62
N LYS A 43 -7.47 -3.57 15.27
CA LYS A 43 -6.76 -4.46 16.22
C LYS A 43 -5.46 -3.89 16.78
N LYS A 44 -5.10 -2.65 16.44
CA LYS A 44 -3.86 -1.95 16.83
C LYS A 44 -2.56 -2.66 16.40
N GLN A 45 -2.63 -3.51 15.38
CA GLN A 45 -1.47 -4.18 14.78
C GLN A 45 -0.80 -3.32 13.70
N LEU A 46 -1.56 -2.41 13.09
CA LEU A 46 -1.08 -1.48 12.08
C LEU A 46 -1.45 -0.04 12.47
N LYS A 47 -0.57 0.91 12.15
CA LYS A 47 -0.89 2.34 12.30
C LYS A 47 -1.69 2.85 11.10
N MET A 48 -2.65 3.73 11.36
CA MET A 48 -3.48 4.36 10.32
C MET A 48 -2.67 5.13 9.26
N GLU A 49 -1.47 5.61 9.61
CA GLU A 49 -0.58 6.31 8.68
C GLU A 49 -0.25 5.48 7.43
N TYR A 50 -0.04 4.17 7.58
CA TYR A 50 0.28 3.28 6.46
C TYR A 50 -0.91 3.11 5.52
N VAL A 51 -2.12 3.03 6.06
CA VAL A 51 -3.36 2.99 5.26
C VAL A 51 -3.53 4.27 4.47
N LEU A 52 -3.21 5.43 5.07
CA LEU A 52 -3.24 6.71 4.38
C LEU A 52 -2.19 6.79 3.26
N TRP A 53 -0.97 6.29 3.48
CA TRP A 53 0.06 6.25 2.44
C TRP A 53 -0.38 5.44 1.23
N TYR A 54 -0.96 4.26 1.46
CA TYR A 54 -1.51 3.44 0.38
C TYR A 54 -2.60 4.20 -0.39
N ARG A 55 -3.56 4.81 0.33
CA ARG A 55 -4.66 5.56 -0.29
C ARG A 55 -4.15 6.71 -1.14
N ASP A 56 -3.18 7.47 -0.63
CA ASP A 56 -2.62 8.62 -1.32
C ASP A 56 -1.83 8.17 -2.58
N LEU A 57 -1.13 7.03 -2.52
CA LEU A 57 -0.45 6.44 -3.68
C LEU A 57 -1.45 5.91 -4.73
N LEU A 58 -2.57 5.30 -4.31
CA LEU A 58 -3.66 4.87 -5.20
C LEU A 58 -4.25 6.06 -5.96
N ILE A 59 -4.51 7.18 -5.27
CA ILE A 59 -5.02 8.40 -5.90
C ILE A 59 -3.99 8.95 -6.89
N LEU A 60 -2.72 8.99 -6.50
CA LEU A 60 -1.63 9.45 -7.36
C LEU A 60 -1.54 8.58 -8.64
N HIS A 61 -1.54 7.26 -8.48
CA HIS A 61 -1.52 6.31 -9.60
C HIS A 61 -2.70 6.57 -10.55
N LYS A 62 -3.94 6.69 -10.03
CA LYS A 62 -5.12 6.98 -10.86
C LYS A 62 -4.99 8.29 -11.63
N ARG A 63 -4.51 9.36 -10.99
CA ARG A 63 -4.29 10.65 -11.65
C ARG A 63 -3.26 10.56 -12.78
N ILE A 64 -2.20 9.78 -12.59
CA ILE A 64 -1.22 9.51 -13.65
C ILE A 64 -1.85 8.72 -14.79
N THR A 65 -2.62 7.66 -14.48
CA THR A 65 -3.30 6.82 -15.50
C THR A 65 -4.33 7.61 -16.30
N HIS A 66 -5.06 8.53 -15.68
CA HIS A 66 -6.00 9.43 -16.37
C HIS A 66 -5.31 10.57 -17.14
N GLY A 67 -3.99 10.71 -17.02
CA GLY A 67 -3.23 11.79 -17.66
C GLY A 67 -3.38 13.16 -16.99
N GLU A 68 -3.92 13.22 -15.77
CA GLU A 68 -4.00 14.45 -14.99
C GLU A 68 -2.62 14.90 -14.48
N ILE A 69 -1.74 13.93 -14.23
CA ILE A 69 -0.36 14.15 -13.80
C ILE A 69 0.57 13.49 -14.82
N THR A 70 1.34 14.32 -15.52
CA THR A 70 2.28 13.88 -16.55
C THR A 70 3.74 14.09 -16.16
N ASP A 71 4.00 14.93 -15.15
CA ASP A 71 5.32 15.25 -14.64
C ASP A 71 5.32 15.15 -13.11
N LEU A 72 6.25 14.37 -12.56
CA LEU A 72 6.46 14.25 -11.11
C LEU A 72 7.90 14.64 -10.80
N LYS A 73 8.10 15.43 -9.74
CA LYS A 73 9.46 15.80 -9.33
C LYS A 73 10.19 14.56 -8.80
N GLY A 74 11.47 14.42 -9.13
CA GLY A 74 12.31 13.32 -8.64
C GLY A 74 12.26 13.15 -7.12
N VAL A 75 12.28 14.26 -6.36
CA VAL A 75 12.15 14.26 -4.89
C VAL A 75 10.85 13.65 -4.38
N GLU A 76 9.75 13.78 -5.13
CA GLU A 76 8.47 13.16 -4.76
C GLU A 76 8.52 11.65 -5.01
N ILE A 77 9.16 11.23 -6.11
CA ILE A 77 9.39 9.81 -6.41
C ILE A 77 10.26 9.19 -5.31
N ASP A 78 11.36 9.84 -4.92
CA ASP A 78 12.24 9.34 -3.86
C ASP A 78 11.52 9.20 -2.51
N ASN A 79 10.64 10.16 -2.18
CA ASN A 79 9.80 10.08 -0.98
C ASN A 79 8.85 8.87 -1.04
N TRP A 80 8.19 8.66 -2.18
CA TRP A 80 7.32 7.51 -2.39
C TRP A 80 8.09 6.19 -2.32
N GLN A 81 9.30 6.11 -2.88
CA GLN A 81 10.14 4.92 -2.77
C GLN A 81 10.41 4.58 -1.31
N GLY A 82 10.82 5.57 -0.49
CA GLY A 82 11.07 5.38 0.94
C GLY A 82 9.82 4.90 1.70
N ARG A 83 8.66 5.52 1.43
CA ARG A 83 7.37 5.11 2.04
C ARG A 83 6.98 3.70 1.63
N THR A 84 7.13 3.33 0.35
CA THR A 84 6.83 1.99 -0.14
C THR A 84 7.75 0.96 0.50
N GLN A 85 9.05 1.23 0.61
CA GLN A 85 9.99 0.34 1.28
C GLN A 85 9.63 0.09 2.75
N GLU A 86 9.30 1.15 3.48
CA GLU A 86 8.88 1.03 4.88
C GLU A 86 7.54 0.28 5.01
N PHE A 87 6.56 0.63 4.17
CA PHE A 87 5.26 -0.04 4.14
C PHE A 87 5.41 -1.55 3.88
N MET A 88 6.23 -1.95 2.91
CA MET A 88 6.46 -3.37 2.61
C MET A 88 7.08 -4.12 3.80
N LYS A 89 8.00 -3.49 4.54
CA LYS A 89 8.57 -4.11 5.75
C LYS A 89 7.50 -4.36 6.80
N VAL A 90 6.66 -3.36 7.06
CA VAL A 90 5.56 -3.47 8.04
C VAL A 90 4.56 -4.55 7.62
N MET A 91 4.20 -4.62 6.34
CA MET A 91 3.33 -5.69 5.84
C MET A 91 3.97 -7.07 5.97
N ALA A 92 5.27 -7.21 5.72
CA ALA A 92 5.99 -8.46 5.93
C ALA A 92 6.02 -8.86 7.42
N GLU A 93 6.13 -7.91 8.34
CA GLU A 93 6.00 -8.17 9.79
C GLU A 93 4.60 -8.67 10.15
N LEU A 94 3.55 -8.08 9.59
CA LEU A 94 2.16 -8.54 9.77
C LEU A 94 1.94 -9.96 9.22
N VAL A 95 2.51 -10.27 8.05
CA VAL A 95 2.49 -11.62 7.50
C VAL A 95 3.12 -12.57 8.50
N ASN A 96 4.36 -12.32 8.92
CA ASN A 96 5.09 -13.18 9.85
C ASN A 96 4.35 -13.40 11.18
N GLN A 97 3.66 -12.38 11.69
CA GLN A 97 2.84 -12.49 12.90
C GLN A 97 1.56 -13.31 12.71
N SER A 98 1.05 -13.40 11.48
CA SER A 98 -0.22 -14.08 11.17
C SER A 98 -0.04 -15.56 10.79
N VAL A 99 1.12 -15.94 10.26
CA VAL A 99 1.49 -17.34 9.97
C VAL A 99 2.31 -18.01 11.09
N GLY A 100 2.61 -17.27 12.17
CA GLY A 100 3.37 -17.74 13.33
C GLY A 100 2.54 -18.43 14.41
#